data_AF-A0A242CYJ9-F1
#
_entry.id   AF-A0A242CYJ9-F1
#
_cell.length_a   1.000
_cell.length_b   1.000
_cell.length_c   1.000
_cell.angle_alpha   90.00
_cell.angle_beta   90.00
_cell.angle_gamma   90.00
#
_symmetry.space_group_name_H-M   'P 1'
#
loop_
_entity.id
_entity.type
_entity.pdbx_description
1 polymer ?
#
loop_
_entity_poly.entity_id
_entity_poly.type
_entity_poly.pdbx_seq_one_letter_code
_entity_poly.pdbx_strand_id
1 'polypeptide(L)'
;MSIDGILGGLLGLLGVGISLWYSKKLNQQNQIFQEKIEKQNRDYDLWKKKYDVLVQMISYRYDVRSKEYSAAMNGVTATFYDSKKVIEATKKMYDYLSNTNSDASIANEKLIAIYSAMFEDLGIDQNIDESFLNKVFNG
;
A
#
# COMPACT_ATOMS: atom_id res chain seq x y z
N MET A 1 -24.94 16.10 63.39
CA MET A 1 -24.42 15.85 62.03
C MET A 1 -25.65 15.77 61.12
N SER A 2 -25.87 16.73 60.21
CA SER A 2 -27.09 16.76 59.40
C SER A 2 -27.04 15.72 58.29
N ILE A 3 -28.18 15.07 58.05
CA ILE A 3 -28.37 14.07 56.98
C ILE A 3 -28.03 14.70 55.61
N ASP A 4 -28.28 15.99 55.44
CA ASP A 4 -28.01 16.76 54.22
C ASP A 4 -26.51 16.88 53.89
N GLY A 5 -25.63 16.99 54.91
CA GLY A 5 -24.18 17.05 54.70
C GLY A 5 -23.59 15.71 54.25
N ILE A 6 -24.15 14.61 54.73
CA ILE A 6 -23.75 13.24 54.33
C ILE A 6 -24.26 12.95 52.90
N LEU A 7 -25.48 13.37 52.57
CA LEU A 7 -26.04 13.26 51.22
C LEU A 7 -25.24 14.09 50.19
N GLY A 8 -24.90 15.33 50.52
CA GLY A 8 -24.10 16.20 49.65
C GLY A 8 -22.71 15.65 49.36
N GLY A 9 -22.04 15.07 50.36
CA GLY A 9 -20.73 14.42 50.18
C GLY A 9 -20.77 13.18 49.30
N LEU A 10 -21.80 12.33 49.44
CA LEU A 10 -22.00 11.13 48.62
C LEU A 10 -22.27 11.47 47.14
N LEU A 11 -23.10 12.47 46.88
CA LEU A 11 -23.39 12.92 45.51
C LEU A 11 -22.14 13.53 44.82
N GLY A 12 -21.32 14.26 45.57
CA GLY A 12 -20.04 14.78 45.08
C GLY A 12 -19.08 13.68 44.62
N LEU A 13 -18.93 12.61 45.41
CA LEU A 13 -18.08 11.46 45.07
C LEU A 13 -18.59 10.68 43.86
N LEU A 14 -19.91 10.51 43.74
CA LEU A 14 -20.55 9.87 42.57
C LEU A 14 -20.30 10.69 41.29
N GLY A 15 -20.43 12.01 41.36
CA GLY A 15 -20.15 12.90 40.24
C GLY A 15 -18.70 12.80 39.75
N VAL A 16 -17.74 12.80 40.68
CA VAL A 16 -16.31 12.62 40.35
C VAL A 16 -16.07 11.25 39.70
N GLY A 17 -16.64 10.17 40.25
CA GLY A 17 -16.51 8.82 39.69
C GLY A 17 -17.02 8.70 38.26
N ILE A 18 -18.21 9.25 37.97
CA ILE A 18 -18.79 9.27 36.61
C ILE A 18 -17.90 10.07 35.65
N SER A 19 -17.38 11.23 36.09
CA SER A 19 -16.52 12.06 35.26
C SER A 19 -15.20 11.38 34.90
N LEU A 20 -14.57 10.68 35.85
CA LEU A 20 -13.34 9.90 35.63
C LEU A 20 -13.59 8.73 34.67
N TRP A 21 -14.71 8.02 34.83
CA TRP A 21 -15.09 6.93 33.93
C TRP A 21 -15.32 7.42 32.49
N TYR A 22 -16.06 8.52 32.33
CA TYR A 22 -16.32 9.10 31.02
C TYR A 22 -15.05 9.62 30.35
N SER A 23 -14.19 10.32 31.11
CA SER A 23 -12.88 10.77 30.64
C SER A 23 -11.99 9.60 30.20
N LYS A 24 -11.93 8.52 30.99
CA LYS A 24 -11.17 7.31 30.63
C LYS A 24 -11.70 6.67 29.33
N LYS A 25 -13.02 6.57 29.18
CA LYS A 25 -13.65 6.02 27.97
C LYS A 25 -13.36 6.88 26.74
N LEU A 26 -13.45 8.20 26.86
CA LEU A 26 -13.11 9.12 25.78
C LEU A 26 -11.65 9.02 25.36
N ASN A 27 -10.73 8.95 26.33
CA ASN A 27 -9.30 8.79 26.04
C ASN A 27 -9.03 7.48 25.27
N GLN A 28 -9.69 6.38 25.63
CA GLN A 28 -9.57 5.12 24.91
C GLN A 28 -10.10 5.21 23.47
N GLN A 29 -11.25 5.87 23.27
CA GLN A 29 -11.80 6.07 21.92
C GLN A 29 -10.89 6.94 21.05
N ASN A 30 -10.33 8.00 21.64
CA ASN A 30 -9.37 8.86 20.95
C ASN A 30 -8.11 8.08 20.56
N GLN A 31 -7.56 7.24 21.43
CA GLN A 31 -6.40 6.39 21.12
C GLN A 31 -6.70 5.45 19.94
N ILE A 32 -7.81 4.71 19.99
CA ILE A 32 -8.23 3.81 18.90
C ILE A 32 -8.42 4.57 17.58
N PHE A 33 -8.97 5.78 17.65
CA PHE A 33 -9.14 6.63 16.48
C PHE A 33 -7.80 7.09 15.89
N GLN A 34 -6.86 7.52 16.73
CA GLN A 34 -5.50 7.88 16.30
C GLN A 34 -4.76 6.70 15.67
N GLU A 35 -4.85 5.51 16.27
CA GLU A 35 -4.27 4.27 15.72
C GLU A 35 -4.85 3.93 14.34
N LYS A 36 -6.16 4.13 14.15
CA LYS A 36 -6.83 3.93 12.85
C LYS A 36 -6.33 4.93 11.79
N ILE A 37 -6.21 6.21 12.14
CA ILE A 37 -5.66 7.23 11.24
C ILE A 37 -4.22 6.90 10.86
N GLU A 38 -3.39 6.56 11.85
CA GLU A 38 -1.99 6.23 11.61
C GLU A 38 -1.85 5.01 10.69
N LYS A 39 -2.68 3.98 10.91
CA LYS A 39 -2.73 2.81 10.03
C LYS A 39 -3.15 3.21 8.61
N GLN A 40 -4.23 3.98 8.47
CA GLN A 40 -4.72 4.42 7.17
C GLN A 40 -3.67 5.27 6.42
N ASN A 41 -2.96 6.15 7.12
CA ASN A 41 -1.89 6.95 6.53
C ASN A 41 -0.73 6.05 6.07
N ARG A 42 -0.32 5.06 6.87
CA ARG A 42 0.72 4.09 6.46
C ARG A 42 0.31 3.29 5.23
N ASP A 43 -0.94 2.82 5.19
CA ASP A 43 -1.47 2.04 4.06
C ASP A 43 -1.52 2.90 2.80
N TYR A 44 -1.95 4.15 2.91
CA TYR A 44 -1.95 5.13 1.82
C TYR A 44 -0.53 5.46 1.33
N ASP A 45 0.42 5.68 2.24
CA ASP A 45 1.82 5.97 1.89
C ASP A 45 2.47 4.78 1.17
N LEU A 46 2.16 3.55 1.57
CA LEU A 46 2.63 2.35 0.89
C LEU A 46 2.01 2.23 -0.50
N TRP A 47 0.69 2.41 -0.63
CA TRP A 47 0.00 2.41 -1.91
C TRP A 47 0.58 3.46 -2.85
N LYS A 48 0.85 4.67 -2.36
CA LYS A 48 1.45 5.75 -3.15
C LYS A 48 2.86 5.40 -3.63
N LYS A 49 3.70 4.82 -2.77
CA LYS A 49 5.05 4.36 -3.18
C LYS A 49 4.99 3.28 -4.27
N LYS A 50 4.06 2.32 -4.14
CA LYS A 50 3.80 1.30 -5.16
C LYS A 50 3.38 1.93 -6.49
N TYR A 51 2.48 2.92 -6.43
CA TYR A 51 2.03 3.69 -7.60
C TYR A 51 3.17 4.48 -8.25
N ASP A 52 4.01 5.17 -7.46
CA ASP A 52 5.15 5.94 -7.96
C ASP A 52 6.16 5.04 -8.70
N VAL A 53 6.42 3.83 -8.18
CA VAL A 53 7.26 2.83 -8.87
C VAL A 53 6.64 2.41 -10.21
N LEU A 54 5.34 2.13 -10.25
CA LEU A 54 4.63 1.81 -11.49
C LEU A 54 4.76 2.94 -12.53
N VAL A 55 4.50 4.17 -12.13
CA VAL A 55 4.60 5.35 -12.99
C VAL A 55 6.03 5.51 -13.52
N GLN A 56 7.04 5.34 -12.66
CA GLN A 56 8.44 5.44 -13.07
C GLN A 56 8.78 4.37 -14.11
N MET A 57 8.41 3.11 -13.89
CA MET A 57 8.65 2.05 -14.88
C MET A 57 7.96 2.34 -16.22
N ILE A 58 6.68 2.74 -16.22
CA ILE A 58 5.94 3.07 -17.45
C ILE A 58 6.55 4.28 -18.18
N SER A 59 7.08 5.26 -17.43
CA SER A 59 7.69 6.47 -18.00
C SER A 59 8.97 6.16 -18.77
N TYR A 60 9.74 5.17 -18.30
CA TYR A 60 10.97 4.72 -18.95
C TYR A 60 10.77 3.47 -19.83
N ARG A 61 9.53 3.15 -20.22
CA ARG A 61 9.23 1.93 -20.99
C ARG A 61 9.96 1.79 -22.33
N TYR A 62 10.32 2.91 -22.97
CA TYR A 62 11.04 2.91 -24.24
C TYR A 62 12.57 2.79 -24.07
N ASP A 63 13.08 2.96 -22.84
CA ASP A 63 14.49 2.77 -22.50
C ASP A 63 14.62 1.91 -21.24
N VAL A 64 14.31 0.63 -21.39
CA VAL A 64 14.40 -0.38 -20.32
C VAL A 64 15.84 -0.63 -19.85
N ARG A 65 16.85 -0.10 -20.55
CA ARG A 65 18.27 -0.18 -20.18
C ARG A 65 18.76 1.05 -19.42
N SER A 66 17.93 2.07 -19.29
CA SER A 66 18.23 3.25 -18.48
C SER A 66 18.48 2.89 -17.01
N LYS A 67 19.26 3.76 -16.35
CA LYS A 67 19.52 3.62 -14.90
C LYS A 67 18.23 3.79 -14.11
N GLU A 68 17.35 4.66 -14.59
CA GLU A 68 16.07 5.02 -14.00
C GLU A 68 15.09 3.84 -14.06
N TYR A 69 15.00 3.15 -15.20
CA TYR A 69 14.21 1.94 -15.32
C TYR A 69 14.74 0.83 -14.41
N SER A 70 16.06 0.61 -14.43
CA SER A 70 16.70 -0.41 -13.58
C SER A 70 16.48 -0.14 -12.09
N ALA A 71 16.56 1.14 -11.68
CA ALA A 71 16.28 1.55 -10.30
C ALA A 71 14.81 1.31 -9.92
N ALA A 72 13.87 1.65 -10.80
CA ALA A 72 12.44 1.42 -10.58
C ALA A 72 12.13 -0.08 -10.46
N MET A 73 12.70 -0.89 -11.36
CA MET A 73 12.56 -2.36 -11.36
C MET A 73 13.12 -3.00 -10.09
N ASN A 74 14.24 -2.50 -9.57
CA ASN A 74 14.75 -2.94 -8.26
C ASN A 74 13.78 -2.55 -7.12
N GLY A 75 13.23 -1.34 -7.20
CA GLY A 75 12.21 -0.83 -6.28
C GLY A 75 10.99 -1.75 -6.15
N VAL A 76 10.60 -2.44 -7.23
CA VAL A 76 9.46 -3.39 -7.22
C VAL A 76 9.59 -4.42 -6.10
N THR A 77 10.77 -5.01 -5.92
CA THR A 77 10.98 -6.05 -4.90
C THR A 77 10.82 -5.53 -3.47
N ALA A 78 11.14 -4.25 -3.24
CA ALA A 78 11.03 -3.60 -1.94
C ALA A 78 9.61 -3.10 -1.66
N THR A 79 8.93 -2.53 -2.66
CA THR A 79 7.60 -1.92 -2.45
C THR A 79 6.46 -2.92 -2.57
N PHE A 80 6.60 -3.97 -3.39
CA PHE A 80 5.58 -5.00 -3.62
C PHE A 80 5.93 -6.33 -2.94
N TYR A 81 6.73 -6.31 -1.86
CA TYR A 81 7.19 -7.51 -1.16
C TYR A 81 6.03 -8.41 -0.65
N ASP A 82 4.87 -7.81 -0.37
CA ASP A 82 3.65 -8.45 0.08
C ASP A 82 2.79 -9.01 -1.06
N SER A 83 3.07 -8.60 -2.30
CA SER A 83 2.32 -8.99 -3.49
C SER A 83 2.92 -10.22 -4.17
N LYS A 84 2.38 -11.41 -3.87
CA LYS A 84 2.86 -12.67 -4.47
C LYS A 84 2.87 -12.62 -6.00
N LYS A 85 1.82 -12.08 -6.61
CA LYS A 85 1.67 -11.98 -8.07
C LYS A 85 2.78 -11.13 -8.70
N VAL A 86 3.03 -9.94 -8.15
CA VAL A 86 4.06 -9.03 -8.67
C VAL A 86 5.46 -9.64 -8.51
N ILE A 87 5.75 -10.23 -7.35
CA ILE A 87 7.05 -10.86 -7.08
C ILE A 87 7.27 -12.08 -7.99
N GLU A 88 6.25 -12.90 -8.23
CA GLU A 88 6.35 -14.04 -9.15
C GLU A 88 6.57 -13.60 -10.60
N ALA A 89 5.85 -12.57 -11.07
CA ALA A 89 6.06 -12.01 -12.41
C ALA A 89 7.48 -11.45 -12.57
N THR A 90 7.97 -10.74 -11.55
CA THR A 90 9.32 -10.18 -11.48
C THR A 90 10.39 -11.26 -11.53
N LYS A 91 10.23 -12.35 -10.77
CA LYS A 91 11.15 -13.51 -10.80
C LYS A 91 11.22 -14.13 -12.19
N LYS A 92 10.06 -14.38 -12.82
CA LYS A 92 10.00 -14.94 -14.19
C LYS A 92 10.73 -14.06 -15.21
N MET A 93 10.71 -12.74 -15.04
CA MET A 93 11.48 -11.81 -15.88
C MET A 93 12.99 -11.94 -15.64
N TYR A 94 13.44 -11.96 -14.38
CA TYR A 94 14.86 -12.14 -14.07
C TYR A 94 15.40 -13.50 -14.52
N ASP A 95 14.64 -14.57 -14.28
CA ASP A 95 14.97 -15.92 -14.75
C ASP A 95 15.12 -15.92 -16.28
N TYR A 96 14.21 -15.24 -16.98
CA TYR A 96 14.26 -15.10 -18.43
C TYR A 96 15.53 -14.36 -18.91
N LEU A 97 15.81 -13.20 -18.34
CA LEU A 97 16.97 -12.37 -18.68
C LEU A 97 18.31 -13.03 -18.35
N SER A 98 18.33 -13.96 -17.39
CA SER A 98 19.54 -14.72 -17.05
C SER A 98 19.95 -15.74 -18.12
N ASN A 99 19.07 -16.06 -19.07
CA ASN A 99 19.36 -16.95 -20.20
C ASN A 99 20.08 -16.21 -21.34
N THR A 100 21.07 -16.86 -21.96
CA THR A 100 21.92 -16.29 -23.01
C THR A 100 21.21 -15.94 -24.33
N ASN A 101 19.98 -16.44 -24.54
CA ASN A 101 19.18 -16.24 -25.75
C ASN A 101 17.87 -15.48 -25.43
N SER A 102 17.98 -14.24 -24.97
CA SER A 102 16.82 -13.40 -24.70
C SER A 102 16.25 -12.79 -25.99
N ASP A 103 15.10 -13.30 -26.42
CA ASP A 103 14.17 -12.74 -27.40
C ASP A 103 13.43 -11.51 -26.84
N ALA A 104 13.44 -10.42 -27.62
CA ALA A 104 12.82 -9.15 -27.22
C ALA A 104 11.28 -9.24 -27.08
N SER A 105 10.61 -10.07 -27.86
CA SER A 105 9.16 -10.27 -27.80
C SER A 105 8.76 -10.91 -26.48
N ILE A 106 9.48 -11.97 -26.08
CA ILE A 106 9.22 -12.67 -24.81
C ILE A 106 9.58 -11.79 -23.61
N ALA A 107 10.66 -10.99 -23.71
CA ALA A 107 10.97 -9.98 -22.70
C ALA A 107 9.80 -9.00 -22.51
N ASN A 108 9.20 -8.55 -23.61
CA ASN A 108 8.07 -7.62 -23.55
C ASN A 108 6.82 -8.25 -22.92
N GLU A 109 6.49 -9.49 -23.28
CA GLU A 109 5.39 -10.24 -22.63
C GLU A 109 5.59 -10.34 -21.11
N LYS A 110 6.82 -10.61 -20.66
CA LYS A 110 7.16 -10.70 -19.24
C LYS A 110 7.07 -9.35 -18.53
N LEU A 111 7.43 -8.25 -19.20
CA LEU A 111 7.21 -6.90 -18.70
C LEU A 111 5.73 -6.56 -18.57
N ILE A 112 4.91 -6.91 -19.56
CA ILE A 112 3.46 -6.70 -19.53
C ILE A 112 2.83 -7.48 -18.38
N ALA A 113 3.29 -8.71 -18.12
CA ALA A 113 2.84 -9.48 -16.95
C ALA A 113 3.19 -8.80 -15.62
N ILE A 114 4.35 -8.15 -15.51
CA ILE A 114 4.71 -7.35 -14.33
C ILE A 114 3.76 -6.16 -14.17
N TYR A 115 3.53 -5.39 -15.24
CA TYR A 115 2.61 -4.25 -15.18
C TYR A 115 1.20 -4.66 -14.81
N SER A 116 0.66 -5.69 -15.45
CA SER A 116 -0.65 -6.27 -15.16
C SER A 116 -0.79 -6.62 -13.67
N ALA A 117 0.21 -7.33 -13.11
CA ALA A 117 0.21 -7.69 -11.70
C ALA A 117 0.28 -6.46 -10.77
N MET A 118 0.99 -5.40 -11.15
CA MET A 118 1.06 -4.15 -10.37
C MET A 118 -0.25 -3.38 -10.40
N PHE A 119 -0.93 -3.30 -11.56
CA PHE A 119 -2.26 -2.70 -11.68
C PHE A 119 -3.27 -3.43 -10.81
N GLU A 120 -3.22 -4.77 -10.79
CA GLU A 120 -4.08 -5.59 -9.94
C GLU A 120 -3.78 -5.37 -8.44
N ASP A 121 -2.50 -5.39 -8.03
CA ASP A 121 -2.11 -5.17 -6.63
C ASP A 121 -2.57 -3.79 -6.09
N LEU A 122 -2.52 -2.78 -6.95
CA LEU A 122 -2.95 -1.42 -6.63
C LEU A 122 -4.48 -1.23 -6.70
N GLY A 123 -5.23 -2.21 -7.22
CA GLY A 123 -6.69 -2.13 -7.40
C GLY A 123 -7.14 -1.11 -8.45
N ILE A 124 -6.32 -0.87 -9.47
CA ILE A 124 -6.55 0.11 -10.55
C ILE A 124 -6.64 -0.55 -11.94
N ASP A 125 -6.90 -1.85 -11.97
CA ASP A 125 -7.00 -2.73 -13.14
C ASP A 125 -8.36 -2.62 -13.88
N GLN A 126 -9.35 -1.92 -13.33
CA GLN A 126 -10.72 -1.85 -13.88
C GLN A 126 -10.81 -1.45 -15.35
N ASN A 127 -9.86 -0.65 -15.86
CA ASN A 127 -9.82 -0.19 -17.26
C ASN A 127 -8.52 -0.60 -17.98
N ILE A 128 -7.69 -1.43 -17.34
CA ILE A 128 -6.35 -1.76 -17.81
C ILE A 128 -6.21 -3.27 -17.77
N ASP A 129 -6.42 -3.91 -18.92
CA ASP A 129 -6.17 -5.33 -19.12
C ASP A 129 -4.86 -5.57 -19.89
N GLU A 130 -4.40 -6.82 -19.93
CA GLU A 130 -3.19 -7.20 -20.67
C GLU A 130 -3.29 -6.86 -22.17
N SER A 131 -4.49 -6.83 -22.74
CA SER A 131 -4.72 -6.46 -24.14
C SER A 131 -4.45 -4.98 -24.39
N PHE A 132 -4.93 -4.12 -23.50
CA PHE A 132 -4.67 -2.69 -23.51
C PHE A 132 -3.18 -2.41 -23.31
N LEU A 133 -2.54 -3.05 -22.33
CA LEU A 133 -1.10 -2.93 -22.11
C LEU A 133 -0.31 -3.42 -23.34
N ASN A 134 -0.67 -4.55 -23.93
CA ASN A 134 -0.05 -5.01 -25.18
C ASN A 134 -0.13 -3.96 -26.30
N LYS A 135 -1.25 -3.25 -26.46
CA LYS A 135 -1.37 -2.16 -27.44
C LYS A 135 -0.52 -0.95 -27.09
N VAL A 136 -0.41 -0.59 -25.81
CA VAL A 136 0.41 0.55 -25.36
C VAL A 136 1.90 0.29 -25.50
N PHE A 137 2.33 -0.97 -25.33
CA PHE A 137 3.74 -1.36 -25.34
C PHE A 137 4.26 -1.88 -26.69
N ASN A 138 3.38 -2.40 -27.56
CA ASN A 138 3.74 -2.86 -28.92
C ASN A 138 3.21 -1.97 -30.05
N GLY A 139 2.45 -0.92 -29.72
CA GLY A 139 1.91 0.06 -30.67
C GLY A 139 2.89 1.16 -31.05
#